data_AF-A0A0G0T136-F1
#
_entry.id   AF-A0A0G0T136-F1
#
_cell.length_a   1.000
_cell.length_b   1.000
_cell.length_c   1.000
_cell.angle_alpha   90.00
_cell.angle_beta   90.00
_cell.angle_gamma   90.00
#
_symmetry.space_group_name_H-M   'P 1'
#
loop_
_entity.id
_entity.type
_entity.pdbx_description
1 polymer ?
#
loop_
_entity_poly.entity_id
_entity_poly.type
_entity_poly.pdbx_seq_one_letter_code
_entity_poly.pdbx_strand_id
1 'polypeptide(L)'
;MNEDLAQIVKCYATKPHSDFSALLLGKSKDNLISVFSDLLTNYINDKNSSSLREFITVSIAGYKHNPNKLGYNGFKHDSNISGAPIACEAKPKNIQSFEYDLRKTKPKFNGEGGFNDYTPERFLKDKKINPNLLLSGFLDGELIYILEIPFLAISKRLKEQLPKKRKIGEYKRMANFNYSHFKNNRSINFIYFNKNTFLKSEKYFNKNFFKFLNTKKDIR
;
A
#
# COMPACT_ATOMS: atom_id res chain seq x y z
N MET A 1 14.73 -3.39 18.80
CA MET A 1 13.89 -2.35 19.43
C MET A 1 14.72 -1.71 20.52
N ASN A 2 14.84 -0.38 20.55
CA ASN A 2 15.53 0.37 21.61
C ASN A 2 14.90 0.06 22.99
N GLU A 3 15.72 0.00 24.05
CA GLU A 3 15.29 -0.20 25.44
C GLU A 3 14.27 0.85 25.93
N ASP A 4 14.44 2.12 25.55
CA ASP A 4 13.49 3.20 25.85
C ASP A 4 12.12 2.93 25.21
N LEU A 5 12.10 2.53 23.94
CA LEU A 5 10.85 2.18 23.26
C LEU A 5 10.20 0.94 23.91
N ALA A 6 10.99 -0.05 24.31
CA ALA A 6 10.50 -1.22 25.03
C ALA A 6 9.84 -0.82 26.37
N GLN A 7 10.47 0.07 27.14
CA GLN A 7 9.95 0.58 28.40
C GLN A 7 8.63 1.33 28.18
N ILE A 8 8.59 2.23 27.20
CA ILE A 8 7.42 3.06 26.89
C ILE A 8 6.24 2.18 26.44
N VAL A 9 6.47 1.23 25.53
CA VAL A 9 5.42 0.30 25.07
C VAL A 9 4.93 -0.58 26.21
N LYS A 10 5.82 -1.09 27.07
CA LYS A 10 5.44 -1.88 28.24
C LYS A 10 4.62 -1.05 29.23
N CYS A 11 5.00 0.19 29.49
CA CYS A 11 4.24 1.10 30.35
C CYS A 11 2.85 1.35 29.78
N TYR A 12 2.75 1.74 28.50
CA TYR A 12 1.48 1.94 27.80
C TYR A 12 0.55 0.73 27.88
N ALA A 13 1.09 -0.48 27.73
CA ALA A 13 0.31 -1.70 27.71
C ALA A 13 -0.11 -2.22 29.10
N THR A 14 0.60 -1.86 30.17
CA THR A 14 0.46 -2.52 31.49
C THR A 14 0.19 -1.58 32.66
N LYS A 15 0.27 -0.26 32.47
CA LYS A 15 0.12 0.75 33.52
C LYS A 15 -1.01 1.73 33.21
N PRO A 16 -1.56 2.42 34.23
CA PRO A 16 -2.50 3.50 34.01
C PRO A 16 -1.94 4.59 33.08
N HIS A 17 -2.83 5.27 32.35
CA HIS A 17 -2.43 6.35 31.44
C HIS A 17 -1.67 7.49 32.16
N SER A 18 -1.91 7.72 33.45
CA SER A 18 -1.16 8.69 34.27
C SER A 18 0.33 8.36 34.34
N ASP A 19 0.68 7.10 34.54
CA ASP A 19 2.07 6.63 34.67
C ASP A 19 2.78 6.71 33.32
N PHE A 20 2.05 6.41 32.25
CA PHE A 20 2.53 6.59 30.89
C PHE A 20 2.81 8.07 30.58
N SER A 21 1.88 8.97 30.91
CA SER A 21 2.08 10.41 30.72
C SER A 21 3.25 10.94 31.54
N ALA A 22 3.39 10.53 32.81
CA ALA A 22 4.52 10.90 33.65
C ALA A 22 5.86 10.39 33.08
N LEU A 23 5.89 9.15 32.58
CA LEU A 23 7.07 8.58 31.91
C LEU A 23 7.46 9.41 30.68
N LEU A 24 6.51 9.80 29.84
CA LEU A 24 6.79 10.61 28.65
C LEU A 24 7.30 12.02 29.01
N LEU A 25 6.68 12.67 30.00
CA LEU A 25 7.10 13.99 30.47
C LEU A 25 8.51 13.98 31.08
N GLY A 26 8.94 12.84 31.62
CA GLY A 26 10.30 12.65 32.14
C GLY A 26 11.36 12.38 31.08
N LYS A 27 11.01 12.19 29.80
CA LYS A 27 11.98 11.95 28.72
C LYS A 27 12.42 13.27 28.08
N SER A 28 13.68 13.34 27.66
CA SER A 28 14.16 14.46 26.85
C SER A 28 13.47 14.49 25.48
N LYS A 29 13.47 15.67 24.84
CA LYS A 29 12.97 15.82 23.47
C LYS A 29 13.68 14.86 22.50
N ASP A 30 14.99 14.71 22.63
CA ASP A 30 15.78 13.85 21.74
C ASP A 30 15.45 12.37 21.93
N ASN A 31 15.23 11.93 23.18
CA ASN A 31 14.73 10.57 23.45
C ASN A 31 13.35 10.36 22.83
N LEU A 32 12.43 11.31 22.96
CA LEU A 32 11.09 11.20 22.37
C LEU A 32 11.14 11.15 20.84
N ILE A 33 11.97 11.98 20.20
CA ILE A 33 12.17 11.95 18.75
C ILE A 33 12.72 10.59 18.30
N SER A 34 13.72 10.06 19.01
CA SER A 34 14.32 8.76 18.71
C SER A 34 13.30 7.63 18.83
N VAL A 35 12.59 7.55 19.95
CA VAL A 35 11.55 6.52 20.20
C VAL A 35 10.42 6.61 19.19
N PHE A 36 9.96 7.82 18.86
CA PHE A 36 8.90 8.00 17.87
C PHE A 36 9.35 7.58 16.47
N SER A 37 10.59 7.91 16.11
CA SER A 37 11.19 7.49 14.83
C SER A 37 11.31 5.98 14.75
N ASP A 38 11.75 5.32 15.82
CA ASP A 38 11.82 3.85 15.92
C ASP A 38 10.42 3.22 15.80
N LEU A 39 9.43 3.76 16.50
CA LEU A 39 8.06 3.26 16.46
C LEU A 39 7.47 3.35 15.05
N LEU A 40 7.61 4.51 14.39
CA LEU A 40 7.17 4.70 13.02
C LEU A 40 7.92 3.78 12.06
N THR A 41 9.24 3.66 12.21
CA THR A 41 10.09 2.79 11.37
C THR A 41 9.67 1.34 11.49
N ASN A 42 9.40 0.85 12.71
CA ASN A 42 8.92 -0.50 12.94
C ASN A 42 7.53 -0.71 12.32
N TYR A 43 6.61 0.23 12.54
CA TYR A 43 5.23 0.07 12.09
C TYR A 43 5.11 0.15 10.56
N ILE A 44 5.78 1.10 9.91
CA ILE A 44 5.76 1.25 8.46
C ILE A 44 6.44 0.08 7.74
N ASN A 45 7.32 -0.64 8.42
CA ASN A 45 8.04 -1.80 7.88
C ASN A 45 7.44 -3.15 8.27
N ASP A 46 6.40 -3.19 9.09
CA ASP A 46 5.74 -4.44 9.46
C ASP A 46 5.21 -5.17 8.21
N LYS A 47 5.58 -6.45 8.06
CA LYS A 47 5.17 -7.30 6.95
C LYS A 47 3.74 -7.81 7.12
N ASN A 48 3.29 -7.94 8.36
CA ASN A 48 1.98 -8.48 8.71
C ASN A 48 0.90 -7.40 8.73
N SER A 49 1.29 -6.13 8.71
CA SER A 49 0.38 -4.99 8.72
C SER A 49 0.74 -4.01 7.62
N SER A 50 -0.20 -3.77 6.70
CA SER A 50 -0.09 -2.75 5.66
C SER A 50 -0.83 -1.46 6.00
N SER A 51 -1.54 -1.39 7.13
CA SER A 51 -2.51 -0.33 7.44
C SER A 51 -1.93 1.07 7.32
N LEU A 52 -0.73 1.31 7.87
CA LEU A 52 -0.07 2.63 7.77
C LEU A 52 0.32 2.96 6.32
N ARG A 53 0.83 1.99 5.56
CA ARG A 53 1.17 2.19 4.15
C ARG A 53 -0.07 2.43 3.30
N GLU A 54 -1.17 1.74 3.56
CA GLU A 54 -2.47 1.99 2.92
C GLU A 54 -2.95 3.41 3.21
N PHE A 55 -2.90 3.84 4.47
CA PHE A 55 -3.26 5.19 4.88
C PHE A 55 -2.43 6.25 4.15
N ILE A 56 -1.10 6.12 4.14
CA ILE A 56 -0.18 7.03 3.44
C ILE A 56 -0.53 7.09 1.95
N THR A 57 -0.69 5.93 1.29
CA THR A 57 -0.99 5.85 -0.13
C THR A 57 -2.31 6.54 -0.50
N VAL A 58 -3.37 6.30 0.29
CA VAL A 58 -4.69 6.91 0.09
C VAL A 58 -4.63 8.42 0.30
N SER A 59 -3.95 8.86 1.37
CA SER A 59 -3.87 10.27 1.75
C SER A 59 -3.10 11.10 0.72
N ILE A 60 -1.92 10.61 0.28
CA ILE A 60 -1.13 11.29 -0.76
C ILE A 60 -1.86 11.31 -2.10
N ALA A 61 -2.69 10.31 -2.39
CA ALA A 61 -3.52 10.28 -3.58
C ALA A 61 -4.76 11.20 -3.53
N GLY A 62 -4.96 11.94 -2.44
CA GLY A 62 -6.05 12.91 -2.30
C GLY A 62 -7.41 12.28 -1.99
N TYR A 63 -7.43 11.02 -1.53
CA TYR A 63 -8.67 10.36 -1.10
C TYR A 63 -8.89 10.57 0.40
N LYS A 64 -10.15 10.71 0.80
CA LYS A 64 -10.54 10.63 2.21
C LYS A 64 -10.58 9.17 2.63
N HIS A 65 -9.85 8.83 3.70
CA HIS A 65 -9.80 7.48 4.23
C HIS A 65 -11.17 7.06 4.81
N ASN A 66 -11.54 5.79 4.59
CA ASN A 66 -12.72 5.19 5.23
C ASN A 66 -12.29 4.40 6.48
N PRO A 67 -12.50 4.93 7.71
CA PRO A 67 -12.01 4.29 8.93
C PRO A 67 -12.71 2.95 9.26
N ASN A 68 -13.93 2.73 8.78
CA ASN A 68 -14.78 1.60 9.18
C ASN A 68 -14.75 0.44 8.17
N LYS A 69 -13.61 0.22 7.48
CA LYS A 69 -13.46 -0.54 6.22
C LYS A 69 -14.29 -1.84 6.10
N LEU A 70 -15.55 -1.70 5.68
CA LEU A 70 -16.35 -2.72 5.00
C LEU A 70 -16.36 -2.43 3.50
N GLY A 71 -15.23 -2.66 2.81
CA GLY A 71 -15.13 -2.44 1.36
C GLY A 71 -13.83 -1.78 0.91
N TYR A 72 -13.91 -0.52 0.48
CA TYR A 72 -12.84 0.25 -0.14
C TYR A 72 -12.05 1.08 0.89
N ASN A 73 -10.80 1.43 0.56
CA ASN A 73 -9.90 2.18 1.43
C ASN A 73 -10.29 3.65 1.61
N GLY A 74 -10.92 4.25 0.61
CA GLY A 74 -11.25 5.67 0.65
C GLY A 74 -12.07 6.12 -0.55
N PHE A 75 -12.46 7.40 -0.53
CA PHE A 75 -13.27 8.03 -1.57
C PHE A 75 -12.79 9.45 -1.87
N LYS A 76 -12.89 9.87 -3.13
CA LYS A 76 -12.75 11.28 -3.56
C LYS A 76 -13.97 11.68 -4.38
N HIS A 77 -14.32 12.96 -4.41
CA HIS A 77 -15.39 13.43 -5.30
C HIS A 77 -14.85 13.59 -6.71
N ASP A 78 -15.62 13.17 -7.70
CA ASP A 78 -15.34 13.53 -9.09
C ASP A 78 -15.59 15.03 -9.28
N SER A 79 -14.57 15.78 -9.70
CA SER A 79 -14.67 17.21 -9.96
C SER A 79 -15.43 17.54 -11.24
N ASN A 80 -15.58 16.56 -12.17
CA ASN A 80 -15.98 16.86 -13.53
C ASN A 80 -17.41 16.41 -13.86
N ILE A 81 -17.97 15.39 -13.21
CA ILE A 81 -19.29 14.87 -13.58
C ILE A 81 -20.02 14.33 -12.33
N SER A 82 -21.16 14.94 -11.99
CA SER A 82 -22.22 14.43 -11.08
C SER A 82 -21.96 14.32 -9.57
N GLY A 83 -20.76 14.63 -9.05
CA GLY A 83 -20.49 14.62 -7.59
C GLY A 83 -20.47 13.22 -6.95
N ALA A 84 -20.59 12.16 -7.75
CA ALA A 84 -20.53 10.78 -7.28
C ALA A 84 -19.12 10.46 -6.69
N PRO A 85 -19.04 9.73 -5.57
CA PRO A 85 -17.77 9.40 -4.95
C PRO A 85 -17.04 8.32 -5.77
N ILE A 86 -15.79 8.59 -6.13
CA ILE A 86 -14.86 7.63 -6.71
C ILE A 86 -14.20 6.87 -5.57
N ALA A 87 -14.45 5.57 -5.48
CA ALA A 87 -13.83 4.70 -4.49
C ALA A 87 -12.38 4.34 -4.87
N CYS A 88 -11.53 4.06 -3.89
CA CYS A 88 -10.20 3.51 -4.13
C CYS A 88 -9.85 2.28 -3.28
N GLU A 89 -8.97 1.45 -3.80
CA GLU A 89 -8.35 0.34 -3.08
C GLU A 89 -6.82 0.41 -3.17
N ALA A 90 -6.16 0.49 -2.03
CA ALA A 90 -4.71 0.63 -1.95
C ALA A 90 -4.03 -0.75 -1.94
N LYS A 91 -2.94 -0.87 -2.70
CA LYS A 91 -2.11 -2.07 -2.81
C LYS A 91 -0.64 -1.69 -2.58
N PRO A 92 -0.24 -1.43 -1.32
CA PRO A 92 1.14 -1.12 -1.01
C PRO A 92 2.02 -2.37 -1.02
N LYS A 93 3.21 -2.24 -1.58
CA LYS A 93 4.28 -3.22 -1.49
C LYS A 93 5.47 -2.61 -0.79
N ASN A 94 5.93 -3.24 0.29
CA ASN A 94 7.18 -2.88 0.97
C ASN A 94 8.27 -3.90 0.67
N ILE A 95 9.49 -3.43 0.40
CA ILE A 95 10.68 -4.26 0.36
C ILE A 95 11.61 -3.76 1.46
N GLN A 96 12.09 -4.67 2.30
CA GLN A 96 13.14 -4.39 3.27
C GLN A 96 14.50 -4.72 2.66
N SER A 97 15.38 -3.74 2.55
CA SER A 97 16.70 -3.88 1.93
C SER A 97 17.60 -4.83 2.71
N PHE A 98 17.56 -4.80 4.05
CA PHE A 98 18.38 -5.64 4.92
C PHE A 98 18.19 -7.13 4.67
N GLU A 99 16.94 -7.58 4.53
CA GLU A 99 16.64 -8.99 4.28
C GLU A 99 16.74 -9.38 2.80
N TYR A 100 16.87 -8.41 1.91
CA TYR A 100 16.72 -8.64 0.47
C TYR A 100 17.76 -9.63 -0.06
N ASP A 101 19.01 -9.47 0.37
CA ASP A 101 20.11 -10.33 -0.08
C ASP A 101 20.16 -11.68 0.66
N LEU A 102 19.45 -11.80 1.79
CA LEU A 102 19.29 -13.06 2.54
C LEU A 102 18.20 -13.97 1.94
N ARG A 103 17.30 -13.44 1.11
CA ARG A 103 16.18 -14.21 0.55
C ARG A 103 16.59 -15.02 -0.68
N LYS A 104 16.22 -16.30 -0.69
CA LYS A 104 16.32 -17.18 -1.87
C LYS A 104 15.58 -16.61 -3.08
N THR A 105 14.38 -16.09 -2.85
CA THR A 105 13.57 -15.42 -3.89
C THR A 105 13.51 -13.92 -3.60
N LYS A 106 14.20 -13.14 -4.42
CA LYS A 106 14.30 -11.69 -4.26
C LYS A 106 12.97 -11.01 -4.67
N PRO A 107 12.23 -10.38 -3.74
CA PRO A 107 10.98 -9.69 -4.08
C PRO A 107 11.28 -8.48 -4.96
N LYS A 108 10.44 -8.18 -5.95
CA LYS A 108 10.66 -7.01 -6.84
C LYS A 108 9.45 -6.11 -6.93
N PHE A 109 9.64 -4.80 -7.01
CA PHE A 109 8.58 -3.91 -7.45
C PHE A 109 8.26 -4.19 -8.93
N ASN A 110 7.00 -4.47 -9.20
CA ASN A 110 6.49 -4.84 -10.52
C ASN A 110 5.04 -4.34 -10.70
N GLY A 111 4.63 -3.31 -9.95
CA GLY A 111 3.25 -2.81 -9.95
C GLY A 111 2.22 -3.88 -9.60
N GLU A 112 2.56 -4.85 -8.75
CA GLU A 112 1.62 -5.90 -8.35
C GLU A 112 0.63 -5.46 -7.28
N GLY A 113 -0.49 -6.16 -7.28
CA GLY A 113 -1.50 -6.11 -6.25
C GLY A 113 -2.28 -7.41 -6.25
N GLY A 114 -3.04 -7.61 -5.18
CA GLY A 114 -3.84 -8.81 -5.02
C GLY A 114 -5.10 -8.57 -4.21
N PHE A 115 -6.11 -9.39 -4.48
CA PHE A 115 -7.33 -9.45 -3.71
C PHE A 115 -7.35 -10.77 -2.94
N ASN A 116 -7.38 -10.67 -1.62
CA ASN A 116 -7.47 -11.83 -0.73
C ASN A 116 -8.91 -12.31 -0.68
N ASP A 117 -9.08 -13.62 -0.54
CA ASP A 117 -10.38 -14.28 -0.36
C ASP A 117 -11.44 -13.82 -1.36
N TYR A 118 -10.99 -13.68 -2.61
CA TYR A 118 -11.76 -13.03 -3.67
C TYR A 118 -12.82 -13.97 -4.26
N THR A 119 -14.02 -13.44 -4.45
CA THR A 119 -15.18 -14.19 -4.94
C THR A 119 -15.72 -13.62 -6.25
N PRO A 120 -16.44 -14.42 -7.07
CA PRO A 120 -17.15 -13.91 -8.25
C PRO A 120 -18.10 -12.76 -7.93
N GLU A 121 -18.79 -12.78 -6.79
CA GLU A 121 -19.72 -11.73 -6.37
C GLU A 121 -18.97 -10.42 -6.08
N ARG A 122 -17.84 -10.51 -5.37
CA ARG A 122 -17.00 -9.33 -5.13
C ARG A 122 -16.43 -8.79 -6.44
N PHE A 123 -15.99 -9.65 -7.35
CA PHE A 123 -15.55 -9.26 -8.69
C PHE A 123 -16.62 -8.50 -9.47
N LEU A 124 -17.87 -8.99 -9.46
CA LEU A 124 -18.97 -8.32 -10.15
C LEU A 124 -19.28 -6.96 -9.52
N LYS A 125 -19.23 -6.85 -8.19
CA LYS A 125 -19.38 -5.59 -7.47
C LYS A 125 -18.27 -4.60 -7.83
N ASP A 126 -17.01 -5.01 -7.76
CA ASP A 126 -15.86 -4.16 -8.10
C ASP A 126 -15.85 -3.77 -9.58
N LYS A 127 -16.30 -4.66 -10.48
CA LYS A 127 -16.44 -4.34 -11.90
C LYS A 127 -17.50 -3.27 -12.14
N LYS A 128 -18.62 -3.32 -11.40
CA LYS A 128 -19.70 -2.32 -11.50
C LYS A 128 -19.27 -0.97 -10.93
N ILE A 129 -18.59 -0.96 -9.80
CA ILE A 129 -18.13 0.26 -9.12
C ILE A 129 -16.90 0.86 -9.81
N ASN A 130 -16.04 0.01 -10.37
CA ASN A 130 -14.76 0.35 -10.99
C ASN A 130 -13.89 1.26 -10.09
N PRO A 131 -13.53 0.81 -8.87
CA PRO A 131 -12.70 1.61 -7.98
C PRO A 131 -11.33 1.88 -8.62
N ASN A 132 -10.71 2.98 -8.24
CA ASN A 132 -9.32 3.24 -8.57
C ASN A 132 -8.39 2.40 -7.68
N LEU A 133 -7.44 1.72 -8.29
CA LEU A 133 -6.41 0.96 -7.60
C LEU A 133 -5.18 1.85 -7.42
N LEU A 134 -4.76 2.02 -6.18
CA LEU A 134 -3.57 2.80 -5.82
C LEU A 134 -2.42 1.85 -5.55
N LEU A 135 -1.49 1.74 -6.49
CA LEU A 135 -0.33 0.85 -6.42
C LEU A 135 0.88 1.64 -5.94
N SER A 136 1.45 1.26 -4.80
CA SER A 136 2.53 2.03 -4.19
C SER A 136 3.71 1.14 -3.78
N GLY A 137 4.92 1.59 -4.08
CA GLY A 137 6.16 0.92 -3.68
C GLY A 137 6.87 1.64 -2.56
N PHE A 138 7.20 0.92 -1.50
CA PHE A 138 7.97 1.37 -0.35
C PHE A 138 9.27 0.57 -0.23
N LEU A 139 10.40 1.24 -0.02
CA LEU A 139 11.69 0.61 0.29
C LEU A 139 12.10 1.04 1.70
N ASP A 140 12.21 0.08 2.61
CA ASP A 140 12.48 0.35 4.04
C ASP A 140 11.50 1.34 4.67
N GLY A 141 10.26 1.37 4.18
CA GLY A 141 9.22 2.31 4.61
C GLY A 141 9.25 3.66 3.89
N GLU A 142 10.29 3.95 3.09
CA GLU A 142 10.33 5.16 2.27
C GLU A 142 9.48 4.97 1.00
N LEU A 143 8.51 5.86 0.77
CA LEU A 143 7.65 5.82 -0.41
C LEU A 143 8.43 6.23 -1.68
N ILE A 144 8.38 5.39 -2.71
CA ILE A 144 9.04 5.63 -4.01
C ILE A 144 8.05 6.11 -5.06
N TYR A 145 6.89 5.45 -5.20
CA TYR A 145 5.91 5.80 -6.22
C TYR A 145 4.49 5.50 -5.77
N ILE A 146 3.52 6.21 -6.35
CA ILE A 146 2.10 5.85 -6.35
C ILE A 146 1.58 5.95 -7.78
N LEU A 147 1.05 4.84 -8.30
CA LEU A 147 0.27 4.78 -9.54
C LEU A 147 -1.21 4.65 -9.20
N GLU A 148 -2.05 5.30 -9.99
CA GLU A 148 -3.49 5.15 -9.97
C GLU A 148 -3.94 4.53 -11.30
N ILE A 149 -4.68 3.43 -11.24
CA ILE A 149 -5.28 2.76 -12.42
C ILE A 149 -6.73 2.41 -12.12
N PRO A 150 -7.64 2.43 -13.11
CA PRO A 150 -9.00 1.93 -12.90
C PRO A 150 -9.00 0.40 -12.73
N PHE A 151 -9.85 -0.14 -11.86
CA PHE A 151 -10.02 -1.60 -11.68
C PHE A 151 -10.25 -2.35 -13.00
N LEU A 152 -11.00 -1.74 -13.93
CA LEU A 152 -11.25 -2.32 -15.25
C LEU A 152 -9.96 -2.66 -16.01
N ALA A 153 -8.86 -1.94 -15.77
CA ALA A 153 -7.55 -2.20 -16.38
C ALA A 153 -7.00 -3.61 -16.09
N ILE A 154 -7.40 -4.21 -14.97
CA ILE A 154 -6.94 -5.54 -14.53
C ILE A 154 -8.07 -6.57 -14.45
N SER A 155 -9.31 -6.18 -14.72
CA SER A 155 -10.51 -7.02 -14.53
C SER A 155 -10.46 -8.34 -15.31
N LYS A 156 -9.92 -8.32 -16.54
CA LYS A 156 -9.75 -9.55 -17.36
C LYS A 156 -8.89 -10.58 -16.64
N ARG A 157 -7.74 -10.16 -16.12
CA ARG A 157 -6.80 -11.03 -15.40
C ARG A 157 -7.42 -11.60 -14.12
N LEU A 158 -8.22 -10.82 -13.40
CA LEU A 158 -8.89 -11.33 -12.20
C LEU A 158 -9.97 -12.36 -12.55
N LYS A 159 -10.76 -12.11 -13.60
CA LYS A 159 -11.82 -13.03 -14.06
C LYS A 159 -11.25 -14.40 -14.43
N GLU A 160 -10.10 -14.45 -15.09
CA GLU A 160 -9.42 -15.70 -15.48
C GLU A 160 -8.99 -16.57 -14.28
N GLN A 161 -8.85 -15.99 -13.09
CA GLN A 161 -8.43 -16.69 -11.88
C GLN A 161 -9.61 -17.17 -11.02
N LEU A 162 -10.83 -16.75 -11.34
CA LEU A 162 -12.03 -17.07 -10.58
C LEU A 162 -12.78 -18.23 -11.24
N PRO A 163 -13.37 -19.13 -10.43
CA PRO A 163 -14.18 -20.22 -10.97
C PRO A 163 -15.47 -19.66 -11.60
N LYS A 164 -15.96 -20.28 -12.67
CA LYS A 164 -17.23 -19.91 -13.34
C LYS A 164 -18.44 -20.10 -12.43
N LYS A 165 -18.42 -21.15 -11.61
CA LYS A 165 -19.39 -21.45 -10.55
C LYS A 165 -18.59 -21.78 -9.29
N ARG A 166 -18.92 -21.15 -8.16
CA ARG A 166 -18.30 -21.47 -6.87
C ARG A 166 -19.27 -22.27 -6.01
N LYS A 167 -18.74 -23.11 -5.11
CA LYS A 167 -19.51 -23.58 -3.97
C LYS A 167 -19.52 -22.50 -2.88
N ILE A 168 -20.58 -22.43 -2.09
CA ILE A 168 -20.65 -21.51 -0.94
C ILE A 168 -19.49 -21.85 0.01
N GLY A 169 -18.75 -20.82 0.44
CA GLY A 169 -17.53 -20.98 1.25
C GLY A 169 -16.24 -21.05 0.44
N GLU A 170 -16.28 -21.25 -0.88
CA GLU A 170 -15.07 -21.21 -1.72
C GLU A 170 -14.71 -19.77 -2.11
N TYR A 171 -13.42 -19.46 -1.99
CA TYR A 171 -12.82 -18.20 -2.39
C TYR A 171 -11.42 -18.42 -2.96
N LYS A 172 -11.01 -17.53 -3.86
CA LYS A 172 -9.63 -17.50 -4.34
C LYS A 172 -8.78 -16.82 -3.27
N ARG A 173 -7.93 -17.59 -2.57
CA ARG A 173 -7.01 -17.09 -1.52
C ARG A 173 -6.25 -15.83 -1.95
N MET A 174 -5.84 -15.76 -3.22
CA MET A 174 -5.21 -14.59 -3.81
C MET A 174 -5.51 -14.51 -5.31
N ALA A 175 -6.23 -13.48 -5.72
CA ALA A 175 -6.38 -13.10 -7.13
C ALA A 175 -5.41 -11.95 -7.44
N ASN A 176 -4.39 -12.21 -8.25
CA ASN A 176 -3.26 -11.30 -8.41
C ASN A 176 -3.16 -10.66 -9.81
N PHE A 177 -2.49 -9.53 -9.87
CA PHE A 177 -2.10 -8.85 -11.09
C PHE A 177 -0.74 -8.16 -10.90
N ASN A 178 -0.16 -7.68 -11.99
CA ASN A 178 1.07 -6.89 -12.01
C ASN A 178 1.10 -5.98 -13.25
N TYR A 179 2.17 -5.20 -13.42
CA TYR A 179 2.29 -4.22 -14.49
C TYR A 179 2.04 -4.78 -15.89
N SER A 180 2.35 -6.06 -16.19
CA SER A 180 2.16 -6.61 -17.53
C SER A 180 0.69 -6.64 -17.95
N HIS A 181 -0.22 -6.66 -16.98
CA HIS A 181 -1.67 -6.74 -17.20
C HIS A 181 -2.32 -5.38 -17.48
N PHE A 182 -1.69 -4.28 -17.06
CA PHE A 182 -2.24 -2.92 -17.24
C PHE A 182 -1.33 -1.96 -18.00
N LYS A 183 -0.09 -2.33 -18.34
CA LYS A 183 0.91 -1.44 -18.99
C LYS A 183 0.43 -0.68 -20.23
N ASN A 184 -0.54 -1.22 -20.96
CA ASN A 184 -1.08 -0.62 -22.18
C ASN A 184 -2.36 0.21 -21.93
N ASN A 185 -2.80 0.32 -20.68
CA ASN A 185 -3.95 1.12 -20.33
C ASN A 185 -3.61 2.62 -20.48
N ARG A 186 -4.49 3.39 -21.10
CA ARG A 186 -4.28 4.83 -21.33
C ARG A 186 -4.54 5.67 -20.08
N SER A 187 -5.28 5.13 -19.11
CA SER A 187 -5.70 5.81 -17.87
C SER A 187 -4.78 5.51 -16.68
N ILE A 188 -3.48 5.29 -16.92
CA ILE A 188 -2.50 5.17 -15.82
C ILE A 188 -2.09 6.58 -15.41
N ASN A 189 -2.34 6.91 -14.16
CA ASN A 189 -2.01 8.20 -13.57
C ASN A 189 -0.85 8.07 -12.56
N PHE A 190 0.10 9.00 -12.59
CA PHE A 190 1.29 9.02 -11.73
C PHE A 190 1.09 10.03 -10.60
N ILE A 191 0.64 9.55 -9.44
CA ILE A 191 0.27 10.37 -8.28
C ILE A 191 1.48 10.84 -7.49
N TYR A 192 2.49 9.98 -7.30
CA TYR A 192 3.72 10.33 -6.58
C TYR A 192 4.93 9.63 -7.19
N PHE A 193 6.09 10.30 -7.17
CA PHE A 193 7.35 9.72 -7.62
C PHE A 193 8.56 10.39 -6.96
N ASN A 194 9.34 9.62 -6.19
CA ASN A 194 10.63 10.04 -5.63
C ASN A 194 11.77 9.58 -6.56
N LYS A 195 12.24 10.50 -7.41
CA LYS A 195 13.27 10.23 -8.43
C LYS A 195 14.60 9.77 -7.82
N ASN A 196 15.03 10.39 -6.73
CA ASN A 196 16.33 10.11 -6.13
C ASN A 196 16.37 8.68 -5.58
N THR A 197 15.36 8.31 -4.81
CA THR A 197 15.25 6.95 -4.23
C THR A 197 14.97 5.93 -5.32
N PHE A 198 14.15 6.25 -6.33
CA PHE A 198 13.90 5.36 -7.48
C PHE A 198 15.18 4.97 -8.23
N LEU A 199 16.04 5.94 -8.58
CA LEU A 199 17.26 5.67 -9.34
C LEU A 199 18.25 4.83 -8.52
N LYS A 200 18.38 5.09 -7.22
CA LYS A 200 19.24 4.30 -6.31
C LYS A 200 18.72 2.89 -6.04
N SER A 201 17.43 2.65 -6.28
CA SER A 201 16.74 1.39 -5.96
C SER A 201 16.49 0.48 -7.15
N GLU A 202 17.11 0.71 -8.33
CA GLU A 202 16.93 -0.11 -9.54
C GLU A 202 17.00 -1.63 -9.27
N LYS A 203 17.95 -2.05 -8.42
CA LYS A 203 18.12 -3.46 -8.06
C LYS A 203 16.90 -4.08 -7.37
N TYR A 204 15.93 -3.31 -6.89
CA TYR A 204 14.68 -3.79 -6.26
C TYR A 204 13.50 -3.84 -7.23
N PHE A 205 13.67 -3.41 -8.48
CA PHE A 205 12.61 -3.42 -9.49
C PHE A 205 12.71 -4.61 -10.44
N ASN A 206 11.56 -5.00 -10.99
CA ASN A 206 11.53 -5.75 -12.24
C ASN A 206 12.00 -4.84 -13.37
N LYS A 207 12.90 -5.33 -14.23
CA LYS A 207 13.55 -4.54 -15.29
C LYS A 207 12.56 -3.80 -16.20
N ASN A 208 11.49 -4.45 -16.60
CA ASN A 208 10.51 -3.85 -17.51
C ASN A 208 9.64 -2.82 -16.80
N PHE A 209 9.29 -3.08 -15.53
CA PHE A 209 8.54 -2.11 -14.73
C PHE A 209 9.39 -0.87 -14.42
N PHE A 210 10.68 -1.04 -14.10
CA PHE A 210 11.62 0.06 -13.92
C PHE A 210 11.67 0.94 -15.18
N LYS A 211 11.86 0.33 -16.35
CA LYS A 211 11.85 1.05 -17.64
C LYS A 211 10.53 1.79 -17.86
N PHE A 212 9.40 1.15 -17.60
CA PHE A 212 8.08 1.76 -17.73
C PHE A 212 7.92 3.03 -16.86
N LEU A 213 8.31 2.96 -15.58
CA LEU A 213 8.28 4.13 -14.69
C LEU A 213 9.26 5.20 -15.18
N ASN A 214 10.44 4.80 -15.64
CA ASN A 214 11.48 5.71 -16.10
C ASN A 214 11.11 6.45 -17.40
N THR A 215 10.27 5.89 -18.28
CA THR A 215 9.82 6.57 -19.52
C THR A 215 8.62 7.49 -19.31
N LYS A 216 7.88 7.33 -18.21
CA LYS A 216 6.67 8.11 -17.92
C LYS A 216 6.89 9.21 -16.88
N LYS A 217 8.10 9.31 -16.32
CA LYS A 217 8.47 10.30 -15.29
C LYS A 217 8.55 11.75 -15.80
N ASP A 218 8.65 11.95 -17.11
CA ASP A 218 8.76 13.28 -17.73
C ASP A 218 7.38 13.90 -18.02
N ILE A 219 6.30 13.25 -17.59
CA ILE A 219 4.92 13.75 -17.70
C ILE A 219 4.49 14.26 -16.32
N ARG A 220 5.05 15.41 -15.93
CA ARG A 220 4.50 16.28 -14.87
C ARG A 220 4.74 17.72 -15.25
#